data_AF-A0A0M2RCF0-F1
#
_entry.id   AF-A0A0M2RCF0-F1
#
_cell.length_a   1.000
_cell.length_b   1.000
_cell.length_c   1.000
_cell.angle_alpha   90.00
_cell.angle_beta   90.00
_cell.angle_gamma   90.00
#
_symmetry.space_group_name_H-M   'P 1'
#
loop_
_entity.id
_entity.type
_entity.pdbx_description
1 polymer ?
#
loop_
_entity_poly.entity_id
_entity_poly.type
_entity_poly.pdbx_seq_one_letter_code
_entity_poly.pdbx_strand_id
1 'polypeptide(L)'
;MSVVTDDYVDDGSITMGKALSNAFSPLFSNLKTALKFTILPILSWSIILVIGIVFGLSLFSEEASGNFSNFHTGFFIAILVFVLLSVLISIQFYTAWIQFLRYGDTSLKNTFIFNIKKCHFVILGKAILLNIIVVLIATIVNIPLGFLNLGSPGIITAVIQILLMLALAVVFLRLSYIFPAAAIDQRFGFIDSWNATRKNWLRIFVAFILLVLIMIVATIVIQLVLGLIFSIFGAVFSPIGLNANQLTSTSDISATLLSAGFLILVIPSYLISMAITLISYIPFINMHYYCFKTDVSLTNDQEILDRFS
;
A
#
# COMPACT_ATOMS: atom_id res chain seq x y z
N MET A 1 -10.98 18.46 -19.37
CA MET A 1 -9.93 17.84 -18.53
C MET A 1 -9.11 17.00 -19.49
N SER A 2 -7.94 17.46 -19.91
CA SER A 2 -7.15 16.74 -20.92
C SER A 2 -6.49 15.55 -20.25
N VAL A 3 -7.00 14.35 -20.54
CA VAL A 3 -6.21 13.14 -20.34
C VAL A 3 -5.01 13.30 -21.27
N VAL A 4 -3.82 13.51 -20.71
CA VAL A 4 -2.57 13.53 -21.49
C VAL A 4 -2.36 12.09 -21.94
N THR A 5 -3.00 11.70 -23.04
CA THR A 5 -2.62 10.54 -23.83
C THR A 5 -1.50 11.00 -24.73
N ASP A 6 -0.29 11.12 -24.18
CA ASP A 6 0.89 11.17 -25.03
C ASP A 6 0.95 9.83 -25.77
N ASP A 7 0.39 9.78 -26.98
CA ASP A 7 0.54 8.71 -27.96
C ASP A 7 1.96 8.72 -28.54
N TYR A 8 2.96 8.83 -27.67
CA TYR A 8 4.34 8.59 -28.04
C TYR A 8 4.49 7.09 -28.29
N VAL A 9 4.73 6.72 -29.54
CA VAL A 9 5.19 5.40 -29.94
C VAL A 9 6.46 5.10 -29.13
N ASP A 10 6.31 4.31 -28.07
CA ASP A 10 7.40 3.93 -27.17
C ASP A 10 8.33 3.01 -27.95
N ASP A 11 9.64 3.25 -27.92
CA ASP A 11 10.67 2.44 -28.60
C ASP A 11 10.83 1.03 -27.96
N GLY A 12 9.86 0.61 -27.15
CA GLY A 12 9.86 -0.59 -26.33
C GLY A 12 10.85 -0.55 -25.17
N SER A 13 11.53 0.59 -24.94
CA SER A 13 12.61 0.68 -23.97
C SER A 13 12.22 1.56 -22.78
N ILE A 14 12.16 0.95 -21.59
CA ILE A 14 11.93 1.69 -20.35
C ILE A 14 13.18 2.51 -20.05
N THR A 15 13.10 3.83 -20.19
CA THR A 15 14.14 4.76 -19.71
C THR A 15 13.78 5.27 -18.32
N MET A 16 14.79 5.42 -17.45
CA MET A 16 14.57 5.76 -16.03
C MET A 16 13.88 7.11 -15.85
N GLY A 17 14.29 8.12 -16.61
CA GLY A 17 13.67 9.45 -16.60
C GLY A 17 12.20 9.42 -17.03
N LYS A 18 11.87 8.64 -18.07
CA LYS A 18 10.49 8.45 -18.53
C LYS A 18 9.66 7.69 -17.51
N ALA A 19 10.21 6.67 -16.87
CA ALA A 19 9.52 5.90 -15.83
C ALA A 19 9.18 6.77 -14.60
N LEU A 20 10.10 7.63 -14.15
CA LEU A 20 9.85 8.56 -13.04
C LEU A 20 8.88 9.68 -13.45
N SER A 21 9.03 10.23 -14.65
CA SER A 21 8.09 11.24 -15.17
C SER A 21 6.68 10.66 -15.22
N ASN A 22 6.51 9.45 -15.75
CA ASN A 22 5.22 8.76 -15.78
C ASN A 22 4.74 8.34 -14.38
N ALA A 23 5.62 8.19 -13.39
CA ALA A 23 5.21 7.97 -12.00
C ALA A 23 4.56 9.24 -11.41
N PHE A 24 5.15 10.41 -11.58
CA PHE A 24 4.71 11.63 -10.90
C PHE A 24 3.79 12.54 -11.73
N SER A 25 3.98 12.62 -13.05
CA SER A 25 3.21 13.52 -13.93
C SER A 25 1.69 13.28 -13.86
N PRO A 26 1.18 12.03 -13.90
CA PRO A 26 -0.27 11.80 -13.80
C PRO A 26 -0.86 12.23 -12.46
N LEU A 27 -0.08 12.12 -11.37
CA LEU A 27 -0.49 12.59 -10.04
C LEU A 27 -0.66 14.12 -10.04
N PHE A 28 0.35 14.86 -10.46
CA PHE A 28 0.33 16.33 -10.37
C PHE A 28 -0.63 16.97 -11.38
N SER A 29 -0.74 16.40 -12.59
CA SER A 29 -1.73 16.86 -13.58
C SER A 29 -3.18 16.62 -13.15
N ASN A 30 -3.42 15.61 -12.29
CA ASN A 30 -4.75 15.24 -11.82
C ASN A 30 -4.88 15.30 -10.29
N LEU A 31 -4.16 16.22 -9.63
CA LEU A 31 -4.09 16.29 -8.17
C LEU A 31 -5.46 16.38 -7.50
N LYS A 32 -6.38 17.14 -8.10
CA LYS A 32 -7.77 17.26 -7.60
C LYS A 32 -8.49 15.91 -7.60
N THR A 33 -8.32 15.12 -8.66
CA THR A 33 -8.92 13.78 -8.75
C THR A 33 -8.25 12.80 -7.80
N ALA A 34 -6.92 12.87 -7.67
CA ALA A 34 -6.17 12.09 -6.69
C ALA A 34 -6.70 12.33 -5.26
N LEU A 35 -6.80 13.60 -4.83
CA LEU A 35 -7.37 13.97 -3.55
C LEU A 35 -8.82 13.49 -3.38
N LYS A 36 -9.62 13.55 -4.45
CA LYS A 36 -11.01 13.06 -4.44
C LYS A 36 -11.05 11.56 -4.14
N PHE A 37 -10.20 10.76 -4.78
CA PHE A 37 -10.16 9.30 -4.62
C PHE A 37 -9.62 8.84 -3.28
N THR A 38 -8.86 9.68 -2.57
CA THR A 38 -8.35 9.32 -1.24
C THR A 38 -9.41 9.47 -0.15
N ILE A 39 -10.45 10.29 -0.33
CA ILE A 39 -11.45 10.58 0.71
C ILE A 39 -12.11 9.30 1.25
N LEU A 40 -12.65 8.46 0.37
CA LEU A 40 -13.39 7.26 0.79
C LEU A 40 -12.51 6.19 1.45
N PRO A 41 -11.31 5.87 0.93
CA PRO A 41 -10.35 5.01 1.61
C PRO A 41 -9.95 5.53 2.99
N ILE A 42 -9.67 6.83 3.14
CA ILE A 42 -9.34 7.44 4.45
C ILE A 42 -10.49 7.25 5.43
N LEU A 43 -11.72 7.57 5.03
CA LEU A 43 -12.90 7.40 5.89
C LEU A 43 -13.07 5.95 6.31
N SER A 44 -12.87 5.01 5.38
CA SER A 44 -13.02 3.58 5.64
C SER A 44 -11.95 3.06 6.60
N TRP A 45 -10.68 3.44 6.40
CA TRP A 45 -9.60 3.11 7.34
C TRP A 45 -9.79 3.77 8.71
N SER A 46 -10.34 4.98 8.75
CA SER A 46 -10.61 5.68 10.01
C SER A 46 -11.69 4.98 10.84
N ILE A 47 -12.77 4.55 10.19
CA ILE A 47 -13.82 3.74 10.83
C ILE A 47 -13.22 2.43 11.35
N ILE A 48 -12.43 1.74 10.53
CA ILE A 48 -11.73 0.51 10.92
C ILE A 48 -10.83 0.75 12.13
N LEU A 49 -10.04 1.82 12.14
CA LEU A 49 -9.18 2.17 13.26
C LEU A 49 -9.99 2.45 14.53
N VAL A 50 -11.06 3.23 14.45
CA VAL A 50 -11.90 3.53 15.62
C VAL A 50 -12.51 2.24 16.19
N ILE A 51 -13.04 1.36 15.33
CA ILE A 51 -13.57 0.06 15.75
C ILE A 51 -12.44 -0.79 16.38
N GLY A 52 -11.26 -0.81 15.77
CA GLY A 52 -10.09 -1.53 16.29
C GLY A 52 -9.62 -1.03 17.65
N ILE A 53 -9.62 0.29 17.88
CA ILE A 53 -9.29 0.90 19.17
C ILE A 53 -10.33 0.52 20.21
N VAL A 54 -11.63 0.68 19.92
CA VAL A 54 -12.71 0.34 20.86
C VAL A 54 -12.66 -1.15 21.22
N PHE A 55 -12.51 -2.02 20.21
CA PHE A 55 -12.39 -3.46 20.40
C PHE A 55 -11.14 -3.83 21.22
N GLY A 56 -9.99 -3.24 20.90
CA GLY A 56 -8.75 -3.44 21.67
C GLY A 56 -8.90 -3.01 23.13
N LEU A 57 -9.50 -1.85 23.39
CA LEU A 57 -9.76 -1.36 24.74
C LEU A 57 -10.69 -2.27 25.53
N SER A 58 -11.75 -2.79 24.90
CA SER A 58 -12.64 -3.75 25.58
C SER A 58 -11.92 -5.02 26.00
N LEU A 59 -11.01 -5.53 25.15
CA LEU A 59 -10.21 -6.71 25.47
C LEU A 59 -9.28 -6.47 26.65
N PHE A 60 -8.62 -5.31 26.72
CA PHE A 60 -7.75 -4.96 27.86
C PHE A 60 -8.53 -4.79 29.17
N SER A 61 -9.82 -4.42 29.12
CA SER A 61 -10.64 -4.23 30.32
C SER A 61 -11.10 -5.54 30.98
N GLU A 62 -11.21 -6.63 30.22
CA GLU A 62 -11.65 -7.95 30.73
C GLU A 62 -10.48 -8.79 31.29
N GLU A 63 -9.24 -8.49 30.89
CA GLU A 63 -8.01 -9.21 31.26
C GLU A 63 -7.55 -9.02 32.72
N ALA A 64 -8.30 -8.30 33.56
CA ALA A 64 -8.10 -8.39 35.01
C ALA A 64 -8.40 -9.80 35.59
N SER A 65 -8.92 -10.73 34.78
CA SER A 65 -9.45 -12.02 35.22
C SER A 65 -8.82 -13.27 34.54
N GLY A 66 -7.50 -13.37 34.49
CA GLY A 66 -6.73 -14.65 34.57
C GLY A 66 -6.85 -15.73 33.47
N ASN A 67 -7.73 -15.64 32.47
CA ASN A 67 -7.92 -16.70 31.46
C ASN A 67 -7.33 -16.33 30.08
N PHE A 68 -6.00 -16.41 29.96
CA PHE A 68 -5.25 -16.11 28.72
C PHE A 68 -5.56 -17.02 27.51
N SER A 69 -6.10 -18.24 27.71
CA SER A 69 -6.30 -19.22 26.62
C SER A 69 -7.34 -18.78 25.58
N ASN A 70 -8.48 -18.22 26.00
CA ASN A 70 -9.55 -17.80 25.09
C ASN A 70 -9.31 -16.43 24.43
N PHE A 71 -8.38 -15.65 24.99
CA PHE A 71 -7.96 -14.35 24.45
C PHE A 71 -7.37 -14.47 23.04
N HIS A 72 -6.66 -15.57 22.76
CA HIS A 72 -5.90 -15.72 21.52
C HIS A 72 -6.78 -15.89 20.27
N THR A 73 -7.89 -16.62 20.34
CA THR A 73 -8.69 -16.94 19.13
C THR A 73 -9.52 -15.75 18.66
N GLY A 74 -10.24 -15.08 19.55
CA GLY A 74 -11.09 -13.93 19.20
C GLY A 74 -10.28 -12.75 18.67
N PHE A 75 -9.17 -12.44 19.33
CA PHE A 75 -8.25 -11.39 18.91
C PHE A 75 -7.60 -11.70 17.56
N PHE A 76 -7.18 -12.94 17.33
CA PHE A 76 -6.61 -13.37 16.05
C PHE A 76 -7.62 -13.23 14.90
N ILE A 77 -8.87 -13.68 15.10
CA ILE A 77 -9.93 -13.53 14.09
C ILE A 77 -10.18 -12.05 13.79
N ALA A 78 -10.24 -11.19 14.82
CA ALA A 78 -10.45 -9.76 14.63
C ALA A 78 -9.32 -9.12 13.82
N ILE A 79 -8.05 -9.41 14.15
CA ILE A 79 -6.89 -8.96 13.38
C ILE A 79 -6.99 -9.41 11.93
N LEU A 80 -7.33 -10.68 11.70
CA LEU A 80 -7.44 -11.22 10.35
C LEU A 80 -8.51 -10.48 9.53
N VAL A 81 -9.68 -10.20 10.13
CA VAL A 81 -10.75 -9.40 9.52
C VAL A 81 -10.26 -7.98 9.22
N PHE A 82 -9.59 -7.32 10.16
CA PHE A 82 -9.07 -5.96 9.95
C PHE A 82 -8.04 -5.89 8.83
N VAL A 83 -7.12 -6.86 8.77
CA VAL A 83 -6.13 -6.97 7.69
C VAL A 83 -6.83 -7.18 6.35
N LEU A 84 -7.80 -8.10 6.28
CA LEU A 84 -8.54 -8.38 5.05
C LEU A 84 -9.30 -7.13 4.55
N LEU A 85 -9.96 -6.39 5.45
CA LEU A 85 -10.65 -5.15 5.11
C LEU A 85 -9.67 -4.06 4.65
N SER A 86 -8.52 -3.93 5.30
CA SER A 86 -7.49 -2.95 4.93
C SER A 86 -6.91 -3.24 3.54
N VAL A 87 -6.68 -4.52 3.23
CA VAL A 87 -6.25 -4.97 1.89
C VAL A 87 -7.34 -4.68 0.86
N LEU A 88 -8.61 -4.95 1.17
CA LEU A 88 -9.72 -4.68 0.26
C LEU A 88 -9.82 -3.19 -0.09
N ILE A 89 -9.70 -2.30 0.89
CA ILE A 89 -9.71 -0.84 0.65
C ILE A 89 -8.54 -0.42 -0.24
N SER A 90 -7.35 -0.97 0.02
CA SER A 90 -6.15 -0.68 -0.77
C SER A 90 -6.30 -1.14 -2.22
N ILE A 91 -6.91 -2.31 -2.45
CA ILE A 91 -7.22 -2.84 -3.77
C ILE A 91 -8.21 -1.94 -4.51
N GLN A 92 -9.26 -1.46 -3.85
CA GLN A 92 -10.25 -0.59 -4.48
C GLN A 92 -9.68 0.78 -4.85
N PHE A 93 -8.84 1.33 -3.98
CA PHE A 93 -8.11 2.56 -4.30
C PHE A 93 -7.21 2.34 -5.52
N TYR A 94 -6.46 1.23 -5.53
CA TYR A 94 -5.62 0.83 -6.65
C TYR A 94 -6.43 0.69 -7.96
N THR A 95 -7.54 -0.06 -7.95
CA THR A 95 -8.35 -0.28 -9.15
C THR A 95 -8.98 0.99 -9.67
N ALA A 96 -9.56 1.80 -8.78
CA ALA A 96 -10.19 3.05 -9.17
C ALA A 96 -9.18 4.00 -9.83
N TRP A 97 -7.96 4.06 -9.29
CA TRP A 97 -6.91 4.89 -9.89
C TRP A 97 -6.47 4.35 -11.26
N ILE A 98 -6.26 3.04 -11.41
CA ILE A 98 -5.92 2.45 -12.72
C ILE A 98 -7.05 2.66 -13.75
N GLN A 99 -8.30 2.48 -13.36
CA GLN A 99 -9.46 2.71 -14.22
C GLN A 99 -9.60 4.18 -14.62
N PHE A 100 -9.26 5.11 -13.73
CA PHE A 100 -9.17 6.52 -14.06
C PHE A 100 -8.08 6.79 -15.10
N LEU A 101 -6.89 6.22 -14.95
CA LEU A 101 -5.81 6.39 -15.94
C LEU A 101 -6.18 5.82 -17.32
N ARG A 102 -6.89 4.69 -17.38
CA ARG A 102 -7.25 4.04 -18.64
C ARG A 102 -8.50 4.62 -19.30
N TYR A 103 -9.56 4.85 -18.53
CA TYR A 103 -10.89 5.19 -19.06
C TYR A 103 -11.33 6.62 -18.72
N GLY A 104 -10.59 7.35 -17.88
CA GLY A 104 -10.99 8.67 -17.39
C GLY A 104 -12.19 8.64 -16.43
N ASP A 105 -12.55 7.48 -15.87
CA ASP A 105 -13.66 7.36 -14.92
C ASP A 105 -13.30 8.08 -13.60
N THR A 106 -14.08 9.11 -13.24
CA THR A 106 -13.89 9.90 -12.02
C THR A 106 -14.94 9.59 -10.93
N SER A 107 -15.66 8.48 -11.10
CA SER A 107 -16.70 8.04 -10.18
C SER A 107 -16.11 7.61 -8.83
N LEU A 108 -16.48 8.33 -7.78
CA LEU A 108 -16.09 7.98 -6.40
C LEU A 108 -16.67 6.65 -5.96
N LYS A 109 -17.78 6.21 -6.56
CA LYS A 109 -18.42 4.95 -6.20
C LYS A 109 -17.47 3.76 -6.38
N ASN A 110 -16.50 3.85 -7.30
CA ASN A 110 -15.52 2.76 -7.51
C ASN A 110 -14.50 2.65 -6.36
N THR A 111 -14.28 3.71 -5.58
CA THR A 111 -13.39 3.71 -4.40
C THR A 111 -14.10 3.30 -3.10
N PHE A 112 -15.39 2.96 -3.15
CA PHE A 112 -16.18 2.68 -1.95
C PHE A 112 -16.15 1.19 -1.58
N ILE A 113 -15.90 0.89 -0.29
CA ILE A 113 -15.74 -0.48 0.23
C ILE A 113 -16.88 -1.42 -0.12
N PHE A 114 -18.12 -0.92 -0.13
CA PHE A 114 -19.29 -1.75 -0.38
C PHE A 114 -19.64 -1.92 -1.88
N ASN A 115 -18.98 -1.20 -2.79
CA ASN A 115 -19.20 -1.35 -4.22
C ASN A 115 -18.21 -2.36 -4.84
N ILE A 116 -18.33 -3.62 -4.41
CA ILE A 116 -17.40 -4.67 -4.82
C ILE A 116 -17.78 -5.22 -6.20
N LYS A 117 -16.92 -5.00 -7.19
CA LYS A 117 -17.05 -5.57 -8.54
C LYS A 117 -16.27 -6.90 -8.65
N LYS A 118 -16.56 -7.68 -9.69
CA LYS A 118 -15.84 -8.92 -10.01
C LYS A 118 -14.32 -8.71 -10.09
N CYS A 119 -13.86 -7.60 -10.69
CA CYS A 119 -12.44 -7.28 -10.79
C CYS A 119 -11.73 -7.16 -9.42
N HIS A 120 -12.43 -6.63 -8.40
CA HIS A 120 -11.88 -6.48 -7.05
C HIS A 120 -11.61 -7.84 -6.40
N PHE A 121 -12.54 -8.79 -6.54
CA PHE A 121 -12.37 -10.16 -6.05
C PHE A 121 -11.25 -10.90 -6.80
N VAL A 122 -11.14 -10.69 -8.11
CA VAL A 122 -10.05 -11.29 -8.91
C VAL A 122 -8.69 -10.76 -8.44
N ILE A 123 -8.56 -9.45 -8.20
CA ILE A 123 -7.32 -8.87 -7.69
C ILE A 123 -7.02 -9.36 -6.27
N LEU A 124 -8.02 -9.42 -5.40
CA LEU A 124 -7.86 -9.94 -4.04
C LEU A 124 -7.37 -11.40 -4.06
N GLY A 125 -8.02 -12.26 -4.85
CA GLY A 125 -7.61 -13.66 -5.00
C GLY A 125 -6.19 -13.79 -5.54
N LYS A 126 -5.83 -12.99 -6.55
CA LYS A 126 -4.46 -12.92 -7.11
C LYS A 126 -3.45 -12.37 -6.10
N ALA A 127 -3.82 -11.41 -5.27
CA ALA A 127 -2.97 -10.83 -4.24
C ALA A 127 -2.69 -11.86 -3.13
N ILE A 128 -3.72 -12.57 -2.67
CA ILE A 128 -3.58 -13.66 -1.70
C ILE A 128 -2.68 -14.76 -2.28
N LEU A 129 -2.92 -15.19 -3.52
CA LEU A 129 -2.12 -16.22 -4.17
C LEU A 129 -0.65 -15.77 -4.36
N LEU A 130 -0.41 -14.53 -4.76
CA LEU A 130 0.95 -13.98 -4.84
C LEU A 130 1.65 -13.98 -3.49
N ASN A 131 0.96 -13.55 -2.42
CA ASN A 131 1.52 -13.56 -1.07
C ASN A 131 1.84 -14.98 -0.61
N ILE A 132 0.96 -15.96 -0.86
CA ILE A 132 1.23 -17.37 -0.55
C ILE A 132 2.48 -17.86 -1.29
N ILE A 133 2.60 -17.57 -2.59
CA ILE A 133 3.79 -17.95 -3.39
C ILE A 133 5.06 -17.32 -2.80
N VAL A 134 5.04 -16.03 -2.49
CA VAL A 134 6.19 -15.31 -1.94
C VAL A 134 6.57 -15.83 -0.56
N VAL A 135 5.60 -16.11 0.31
CA VAL A 135 5.82 -16.69 1.63
C VAL A 135 6.40 -18.11 1.52
N LEU A 136 5.92 -18.93 0.58
CA LEU A 136 6.47 -20.27 0.34
C LEU A 136 7.92 -20.19 -0.13
N ILE A 137 8.23 -19.32 -1.10
CA ILE A 137 9.61 -19.09 -1.57
C ILE A 137 10.48 -18.61 -0.40
N ALA A 138 10.02 -17.61 0.34
CA ALA A 138 10.74 -17.09 1.51
C ALA A 138 10.99 -18.18 2.55
N THR A 139 10.00 -19.02 2.85
CA THR A 139 10.14 -20.13 3.81
C THR A 139 11.17 -21.14 3.34
N ILE A 140 11.10 -21.58 2.07
CA ILE A 140 12.06 -22.52 1.49
C ILE A 140 13.48 -21.99 1.56
N VAL A 141 13.69 -20.69 1.30
CA VAL A 141 15.03 -20.08 1.34
C VAL A 141 15.51 -19.81 2.78
N ASN A 142 14.61 -19.49 3.72
CA ASN A 142 15.00 -19.24 5.11
C ASN A 142 15.42 -20.51 5.85
N ILE A 143 14.94 -21.70 5.47
CA ILE A 143 15.35 -22.98 6.09
C ILE A 143 16.89 -23.18 6.06
N PRO A 144 17.58 -23.17 4.89
CA PRO A 144 19.03 -23.32 4.84
C PRO A 144 19.77 -22.15 5.51
N LEU A 145 19.22 -20.94 5.45
CA LEU A 145 19.80 -19.77 6.14
C LEU A 145 19.77 -19.93 7.66
N GLY A 146 18.72 -20.53 8.21
CA GLY A 146 18.63 -20.86 9.63
C GLY A 146 19.79 -21.74 10.09
N PHE A 147 20.21 -22.71 9.28
CA PHE A 147 21.37 -23.54 9.58
C PHE A 147 22.70 -22.77 9.47
N LEU A 148 22.85 -21.89 8.46
CA LEU A 148 24.04 -21.06 8.30
C LEU A 148 24.22 -20.07 9.45
N ASN A 149 23.13 -19.61 10.07
CA ASN A 149 23.16 -18.68 11.20
C ASN A 149 23.76 -19.29 12.49
N LEU A 150 23.86 -20.61 12.61
CA LEU A 150 24.37 -21.28 13.83
C LEU A 150 25.90 -21.17 14.03
N GLY A 151 26.64 -20.65 13.04
CA GLY A 151 28.10 -20.49 13.14
C GLY A 151 28.69 -19.33 12.33
N SER A 152 27.84 -18.53 11.67
CA SER A 152 28.30 -17.41 10.84
C SER A 152 28.34 -16.10 11.63
N PRO A 153 29.32 -15.22 11.39
CA PRO A 153 29.33 -13.85 11.90
C PRO A 153 28.04 -13.10 11.53
N GLY A 154 27.47 -12.34 12.47
CA GLY A 154 26.19 -11.63 12.27
C GLY A 154 26.16 -10.64 11.10
N ILE A 155 27.32 -10.13 10.67
CA ILE A 155 27.41 -9.25 9.48
C ILE A 155 27.13 -10.05 8.19
N ILE A 156 27.65 -11.27 8.08
CA ILE A 156 27.45 -12.12 6.89
C ILE A 156 25.98 -12.52 6.79
N THR A 157 25.36 -12.89 7.91
CA THR A 157 23.94 -13.26 7.95
C THR A 157 23.04 -12.10 7.55
N ALA A 158 23.34 -10.89 8.03
CA ALA A 158 22.63 -9.67 7.64
C ALA A 158 22.75 -9.36 6.15
N VAL A 159 23.95 -9.46 5.56
CA VAL A 159 24.16 -9.22 4.12
C VAL A 159 23.37 -10.24 3.28
N ILE A 160 23.39 -11.52 3.66
CA ILE A 160 22.64 -12.56 2.95
C ILE A 160 21.13 -12.28 3.03
N GLN A 161 20.63 -11.87 4.20
CA GLN A 161 19.21 -11.54 4.38
C GLN A 161 18.78 -10.36 3.50
N ILE A 162 19.62 -9.33 3.37
CA ILE A 162 19.37 -8.19 2.48
C ILE A 162 19.32 -8.64 1.03
N LEU A 163 20.27 -9.46 0.57
CA LEU A 163 20.27 -10.00 -0.79
C LEU A 163 19.02 -10.85 -1.07
N LEU A 164 18.57 -11.64 -0.09
CA LEU A 164 17.35 -12.43 -0.21
C LEU A 164 16.11 -11.52 -0.33
N MET A 165 16.01 -10.47 0.49
CA MET A 165 14.92 -9.51 0.39
C MET A 165 14.88 -8.83 -0.98
N LEU A 166 16.04 -8.47 -1.54
CA LEU A 166 16.13 -7.90 -2.89
C LEU A 166 15.68 -8.91 -3.95
N ALA A 167 16.09 -10.17 -3.84
CA ALA A 167 15.66 -11.23 -4.77
C ALA A 167 14.14 -11.47 -4.71
N LEU A 168 13.56 -11.51 -3.50
CA LEU A 168 12.11 -11.63 -3.30
C LEU A 168 11.37 -10.41 -3.85
N ALA A 169 11.92 -9.20 -3.70
CA ALA A 169 11.35 -7.99 -4.29
C ALA A 169 11.33 -8.04 -5.83
N VAL A 170 12.38 -8.59 -6.47
CA VAL A 170 12.39 -8.83 -7.92
C VAL A 170 11.28 -9.79 -8.32
N VAL A 171 11.12 -10.91 -7.61
CA VAL A 171 10.06 -11.89 -7.88
C VAL A 171 8.68 -11.24 -7.72
N PHE A 172 8.47 -10.50 -6.63
CA PHE A 172 7.21 -9.81 -6.35
C PHE A 172 6.87 -8.80 -7.46
N LEU A 173 7.80 -7.92 -7.83
CA LEU A 173 7.59 -6.91 -8.87
C LEU A 173 7.36 -7.53 -10.26
N ARG A 174 8.02 -8.64 -10.57
CA ARG A 174 7.80 -9.33 -11.85
C ARG A 174 6.45 -10.00 -11.92
N LEU A 175 5.96 -10.52 -10.80
CA LEU A 175 4.67 -11.19 -10.76
C LEU A 175 3.50 -10.21 -10.57
N SER A 176 3.75 -8.99 -10.08
CA SER A 176 2.70 -8.02 -9.75
C SER A 176 1.93 -7.46 -10.96
N TYR A 177 2.40 -7.66 -12.21
CA TYR A 177 1.68 -7.18 -13.42
C TYR A 177 0.28 -7.78 -13.58
N ILE A 178 -0.02 -8.85 -12.85
CA ILE A 178 -1.37 -9.40 -12.74
C ILE A 178 -2.38 -8.40 -12.16
N PHE A 179 -1.95 -7.43 -11.35
CA PHE A 179 -2.80 -6.44 -10.70
C PHE A 179 -3.31 -5.36 -11.67
N PRO A 180 -2.45 -4.62 -12.41
CA PRO A 180 -2.94 -3.65 -13.39
C PRO A 180 -3.78 -4.35 -14.47
N ALA A 181 -3.39 -5.54 -14.93
CA ALA A 181 -4.18 -6.33 -15.87
C ALA A 181 -5.58 -6.67 -15.34
N ALA A 182 -5.67 -7.15 -14.10
CA ALA A 182 -6.96 -7.47 -13.50
C ALA A 182 -7.81 -6.22 -13.19
N ALA A 183 -7.19 -5.06 -12.97
CA ALA A 183 -7.91 -3.79 -12.76
C ALA A 183 -8.61 -3.29 -14.03
N ILE A 184 -8.08 -3.65 -15.21
CA ILE A 184 -8.66 -3.40 -16.54
C ILE A 184 -9.38 -4.63 -17.12
N ASP A 185 -9.75 -5.60 -16.27
CA ASP A 185 -10.49 -6.81 -16.65
C ASP A 185 -9.84 -7.70 -17.71
N GLN A 186 -8.51 -7.65 -17.85
CA GLN A 186 -7.76 -8.51 -18.76
C GLN A 186 -7.40 -9.86 -18.12
N ARG A 187 -7.51 -10.93 -18.93
CA ARG A 187 -7.05 -12.27 -18.55
C ARG A 187 -5.52 -12.32 -18.64
N PHE A 188 -4.87 -12.24 -17.48
CA PHE A 188 -3.41 -12.23 -17.38
C PHE A 188 -2.95 -13.07 -16.18
N GLY A 189 -2.16 -14.12 -16.42
CA GLY A 189 -1.67 -15.05 -15.40
C GLY A 189 -0.29 -14.71 -14.84
N PHE A 190 0.17 -15.47 -13.85
CA PHE A 190 1.52 -15.32 -13.29
C PHE A 190 2.63 -15.68 -14.29
N ILE A 191 2.38 -16.68 -15.15
CA ILE A 191 3.33 -17.10 -16.19
C ILE A 191 3.47 -15.99 -17.25
N ASP A 192 2.36 -15.39 -17.65
CA ASP A 192 2.34 -14.27 -18.61
C ASP A 192 3.11 -13.07 -18.03
N SER A 193 2.85 -12.76 -16.76
CA SER A 193 3.55 -11.73 -15.97
C SER A 193 5.06 -11.94 -15.94
N TRP A 194 5.50 -13.17 -15.66
CA TRP A 194 6.91 -13.53 -15.67
C TRP A 194 7.54 -13.42 -17.06
N ASN A 195 6.86 -13.91 -18.10
CA ASN A 195 7.36 -13.89 -19.46
C ASN A 195 7.45 -12.47 -20.03
N ALA A 196 6.44 -11.63 -19.77
CA ALA A 196 6.42 -10.23 -20.19
C ALA A 196 7.59 -9.44 -19.61
N THR A 197 7.88 -9.63 -18.31
CA THR A 197 8.96 -8.89 -17.62
C THR A 197 10.37 -9.42 -17.91
N ARG A 198 10.54 -10.52 -18.66
CA ARG A 198 11.84 -11.20 -18.82
C ARG A 198 12.92 -10.32 -19.44
N LYS A 199 12.57 -9.44 -20.39
CA LYS A 199 13.54 -8.61 -21.11
C LYS A 199 13.95 -7.36 -20.31
N ASN A 200 13.03 -6.79 -19.54
CA ASN A 200 13.22 -5.49 -18.89
C ASN A 200 13.27 -5.54 -17.36
N TRP A 201 13.32 -6.72 -16.73
CA TRP A 201 13.23 -6.87 -15.26
C TRP A 201 14.22 -6.00 -14.47
N LEU A 202 15.47 -5.88 -14.94
CA LEU A 202 16.49 -5.10 -14.24
C LEU A 202 16.15 -3.61 -14.25
N ARG A 203 15.65 -3.11 -15.38
CA ARG A 203 15.24 -1.70 -15.54
C ARG A 203 14.04 -1.39 -14.67
N ILE A 204 13.05 -2.29 -14.66
CA ILE A 204 11.88 -2.20 -13.77
C ILE A 204 12.34 -2.14 -12.31
N PHE A 205 13.16 -3.09 -11.89
CA PHE A 205 13.65 -3.17 -10.52
C PHE A 205 14.38 -1.90 -10.08
N VAL A 206 15.34 -1.42 -10.87
CA VAL A 206 16.10 -0.21 -10.57
C VAL A 206 15.17 1.02 -10.49
N ALA A 207 14.19 1.11 -11.39
CA ALA A 207 13.25 2.24 -11.39
C ALA A 207 12.37 2.23 -10.13
N PHE A 208 11.88 1.06 -9.69
CA PHE A 208 11.13 0.92 -8.44
C PHE A 208 12.00 1.18 -7.21
N ILE A 209 13.26 0.73 -7.17
CA ILE A 209 14.19 1.03 -6.08
C ILE A 209 14.41 2.53 -5.96
N LEU A 210 14.65 3.23 -7.08
CA LEU A 210 14.81 4.68 -7.06
C LEU A 210 13.53 5.36 -6.57
N LEU A 211 12.36 4.92 -7.05
CA LEU A 211 11.09 5.45 -6.59
C LEU A 211 10.94 5.26 -5.08
N VAL A 212 11.22 4.06 -4.55
CA VAL A 212 11.18 3.77 -3.11
C VAL A 212 12.14 4.68 -2.33
N LEU A 213 13.37 4.92 -2.82
CA LEU A 213 14.31 5.83 -2.18
C LEU A 213 13.78 7.27 -2.12
N ILE A 214 13.20 7.78 -3.22
CA ILE A 214 12.55 9.10 -3.26
C ILE A 214 11.40 9.16 -2.26
N MET A 215 10.57 8.12 -2.22
CA MET A 215 9.44 8.04 -1.30
C MET A 215 9.88 7.96 0.16
N ILE A 216 10.95 7.23 0.50
CA ILE A 216 11.52 7.18 1.86
C ILE A 216 11.95 8.59 2.29
N VAL A 217 12.71 9.30 1.45
CA VAL A 217 13.13 10.67 1.76
C VAL A 217 11.93 11.58 1.94
N ALA A 218 10.93 11.50 1.05
CA ALA A 218 9.71 12.28 1.17
C ALA A 218 8.95 11.96 2.47
N THR A 219 8.81 10.69 2.83
CA THR A 219 8.17 10.27 4.08
C THR A 219 8.93 10.78 5.30
N ILE A 220 10.26 10.71 5.33
CA ILE A 220 11.07 11.27 6.43
C ILE A 220 10.81 12.77 6.57
N VAL A 221 10.85 13.53 5.47
CA VAL A 221 10.59 14.97 5.47
C VAL A 221 9.18 15.28 5.99
N ILE A 222 8.18 14.55 5.50
CA ILE A 222 6.80 14.74 5.94
C ILE A 222 6.63 14.42 7.43
N GLN A 223 7.18 13.30 7.90
CA GLN A 223 7.10 12.93 9.32
C GLN A 223 7.81 13.95 10.21
N LEU A 224 8.92 14.53 9.75
CA LEU A 224 9.61 15.61 10.45
C LEU A 224 8.75 16.87 10.53
N VAL A 225 8.12 17.28 9.42
CA VAL A 225 7.21 18.44 9.39
C VAL A 225 5.99 18.21 10.29
N LEU A 226 5.37 17.03 10.21
CA LEU A 226 4.26 16.65 11.08
C LEU A 226 4.68 16.65 12.55
N GLY A 227 5.83 16.09 12.87
CA GLY A 227 6.39 16.10 14.22
C GLY A 227 6.61 17.52 14.76
N LEU A 228 7.13 18.44 13.94
CA LEU A 228 7.27 19.85 14.31
C LEU A 228 5.92 20.51 14.57
N ILE A 229 4.93 20.28 13.70
CA ILE A 229 3.56 20.78 13.90
C ILE A 229 2.99 20.23 15.22
N PHE A 230 3.11 18.92 15.49
CA PHE A 230 2.64 18.35 16.75
C PHE A 230 3.39 18.84 17.98
N SER A 231 4.67 19.20 17.86
CA SER A 231 5.40 19.80 18.98
C SER A 231 4.87 21.19 19.34
N ILE A 232 4.55 22.00 18.32
CA ILE A 232 3.98 23.35 18.51
C ILE A 232 2.56 23.23 19.06
N PHE A 233 1.74 22.38 18.47
CA PHE A 233 0.38 22.11 18.97
C PHE A 233 0.43 21.52 20.38
N GLY A 234 1.31 20.56 20.66
CA GLY A 234 1.50 20.00 21.99
C GLY A 234 1.88 21.06 23.03
N ALA A 235 2.72 22.03 22.67
CA ALA A 235 3.03 23.16 23.54
C ALA A 235 1.82 24.10 23.76
N VAL A 236 1.03 24.36 22.73
CA VAL A 236 -0.18 25.22 22.79
C VAL A 236 -1.31 24.56 23.59
N PHE A 237 -1.47 23.24 23.46
CA PHE A 237 -2.50 22.45 24.13
C PHE A 237 -2.01 21.80 25.44
N SER A 238 -0.74 22.02 25.83
CA SER A 238 -0.19 21.65 27.14
C SER A 238 -1.06 22.10 28.33
N PRO A 239 -1.71 23.29 28.30
CA PRO A 239 -2.64 23.71 29.35
C PRO A 239 -3.93 22.86 29.43
N ILE A 240 -4.27 22.11 28.38
CA ILE A 240 -5.51 21.33 28.24
C ILE A 240 -5.33 19.87 28.74
N GLY A 241 -4.21 19.54 29.38
CA GLY A 241 -4.15 18.44 30.35
C GLY A 241 -3.47 17.15 29.91
N LEU A 242 -2.64 17.15 28.87
CA LEU A 242 -1.73 16.02 28.59
C LEU A 242 -0.36 16.31 29.19
N ASN A 243 -0.19 16.06 30.48
CA ASN A 243 1.12 16.10 31.09
C ASN A 243 1.85 14.80 30.69
N ALA A 244 2.97 14.87 29.97
CA ALA A 244 3.70 13.68 29.50
C ALA A 244 4.06 12.71 30.64
N ASN A 245 4.22 13.24 31.86
CA ASN A 245 4.48 12.49 33.08
C ASN A 245 3.27 11.65 33.55
N GLN A 246 2.03 12.01 33.16
CA GLN A 246 0.84 11.22 33.43
C GLN A 246 0.76 9.98 32.52
N LEU A 247 1.22 10.08 31.27
CA LEU A 247 1.27 8.95 30.33
C LEU A 247 2.21 7.84 30.82
N THR A 248 3.25 8.20 31.57
CA THR A 248 4.21 7.26 32.17
C THR A 248 3.77 6.68 33.51
N SER A 249 2.72 7.22 34.15
CA SER A 249 2.29 6.84 35.50
C SER A 249 0.91 6.16 35.55
N THR A 250 0.26 5.89 34.41
CA THR A 250 -1.19 5.64 34.37
C THR A 250 -1.61 4.24 34.82
N SER A 251 -2.39 4.20 35.89
CA SER A 251 -3.45 3.21 36.13
C SER A 251 -4.63 3.31 35.15
N ASP A 252 -4.75 4.39 34.36
CA ASP A 252 -5.90 4.63 33.46
C ASP A 252 -5.49 5.10 32.05
N ILE A 253 -4.84 4.23 31.27
CA ILE A 253 -4.51 4.45 29.85
C ILE A 253 -5.79 4.78 29.04
N SER A 254 -6.92 4.15 29.40
CA SER A 254 -8.22 4.37 28.78
C SER A 254 -8.72 5.82 28.91
N ALA A 255 -8.58 6.42 30.09
CA ALA A 255 -8.99 7.81 30.34
C ALA A 255 -8.18 8.80 29.50
N THR A 256 -6.89 8.51 29.26
CA THR A 256 -6.03 9.35 28.45
C THR A 256 -6.39 9.27 26.97
N LEU A 257 -6.61 8.06 26.44
CA LEU A 257 -7.00 7.83 25.04
C LEU A 257 -8.39 8.40 24.71
N LEU A 258 -9.29 8.47 25.69
CA LEU A 258 -10.63 9.04 25.54
C LEU A 258 -10.69 10.54 25.86
N SER A 259 -9.59 11.16 26.30
CA SER A 259 -9.57 12.59 26.60
C SER A 259 -9.83 13.42 25.33
N ALA A 260 -10.62 14.50 25.46
CA ALA A 260 -10.97 15.36 24.33
C ALA A 260 -9.72 15.96 23.65
N GLY A 261 -8.70 16.33 24.43
CA GLY A 261 -7.42 16.84 23.91
C GLY A 261 -6.69 15.81 23.05
N PHE A 262 -6.64 14.55 23.49
CA PHE A 262 -6.05 13.46 22.71
C PHE A 262 -6.82 13.24 21.41
N LEU A 263 -8.15 13.13 21.46
CA LEU A 263 -8.97 12.87 20.28
C LEU A 263 -8.90 14.01 19.25
N ILE A 264 -8.94 15.27 19.70
CA ILE A 264 -8.86 16.46 18.83
C ILE A 264 -7.50 16.55 18.12
N LEU A 265 -6.41 16.10 18.75
CA LEU A 265 -5.08 16.17 18.16
C LEU A 265 -4.75 14.93 17.31
N VAL A 266 -5.09 13.74 17.79
CA VAL A 266 -4.69 12.46 17.20
C VAL A 266 -5.57 12.07 16.01
N ILE A 267 -6.86 12.37 16.02
CA ILE A 267 -7.72 12.00 14.89
C ILE A 267 -7.33 12.80 13.63
N PRO A 268 -7.22 14.14 13.64
CA PRO A 268 -6.80 14.89 12.45
C PRO A 268 -5.39 14.55 12.00
N SER A 269 -4.46 14.32 12.94
CA SER A 269 -3.09 13.93 12.60
C SER A 269 -3.05 12.64 11.80
N TYR A 270 -3.81 11.66 12.27
CA TYR A 270 -3.91 10.37 11.63
C TYR A 270 -4.58 10.48 10.26
N LEU A 271 -5.66 11.25 10.13
CA LEU A 271 -6.33 11.52 8.85
C LEU A 271 -5.37 12.17 7.83
N ILE A 272 -4.58 13.16 8.26
CA ILE A 272 -3.59 13.83 7.42
C ILE A 272 -2.50 12.83 7.00
N SER A 273 -1.95 12.07 7.95
CA SER A 273 -0.94 11.05 7.65
C SER A 273 -1.45 10.00 6.67
N MET A 274 -2.70 9.57 6.82
CA MET A 274 -3.36 8.65 5.89
C MET A 274 -3.53 9.24 4.49
N ALA A 275 -3.99 10.49 4.41
CA ALA A 275 -4.15 11.17 3.13
C ALA A 275 -2.83 11.26 2.38
N ILE A 276 -1.78 11.72 3.07
CA ILE A 276 -0.42 11.78 2.53
C ILE A 276 0.04 10.40 2.09
N THR A 277 -0.16 9.37 2.91
CA THR A 277 0.26 7.99 2.62
C THR A 277 -0.43 7.46 1.35
N LEU A 278 -1.74 7.64 1.21
CA LEU A 278 -2.47 7.22 0.00
C LEU A 278 -2.05 7.99 -1.25
N ILE A 279 -1.85 9.31 -1.14
CA ILE A 279 -1.33 10.12 -2.24
C ILE A 279 0.08 9.65 -2.63
N SER A 280 0.90 9.31 -1.63
CA SER A 280 2.27 8.81 -1.80
C SER A 280 2.32 7.43 -2.48
N TYR A 281 1.24 6.64 -2.42
CA TYR A 281 1.14 5.39 -3.18
C TYR A 281 0.84 5.61 -4.67
N ILE A 282 0.27 6.74 -5.08
CA ILE A 282 -0.10 6.98 -6.48
C ILE A 282 1.09 6.89 -7.45
N PRO A 283 2.27 7.48 -7.16
CA PRO A 283 3.44 7.32 -8.02
C PRO A 283 3.86 5.87 -8.23
N PHE A 284 3.73 5.03 -7.20
CA PHE A 284 3.98 3.59 -7.32
C PHE A 284 2.98 2.92 -8.25
N ILE A 285 1.69 3.25 -8.13
CA ILE A 285 0.63 2.72 -9.01
C ILE A 285 0.85 3.17 -10.46
N ASN A 286 1.19 4.45 -10.67
CA ASN A 286 1.49 5.02 -11.97
C ASN A 286 2.69 4.34 -12.64
N MET A 287 3.80 4.17 -11.90
CA MET A 287 4.98 3.46 -12.40
C MET A 287 4.66 2.01 -12.75
N HIS A 288 3.90 1.33 -11.90
CA HIS A 288 3.49 -0.05 -12.12
C HIS A 288 2.61 -0.20 -13.36
N TYR A 289 1.66 0.71 -13.56
CA TYR A 289 0.82 0.74 -14.75
C TYR A 289 1.60 1.08 -16.02
N TYR A 290 2.51 2.05 -15.94
CA TYR A 290 3.38 2.43 -17.05
C TYR A 290 4.24 1.25 -17.52
N CYS A 291 4.96 0.60 -16.61
CA CYS A 291 5.81 -0.54 -16.97
C CYS A 291 4.98 -1.71 -17.53
N PHE A 292 3.79 -1.97 -16.96
CA PHE A 292 2.86 -2.96 -17.51
C PHE A 292 2.44 -2.63 -18.94
N LYS A 293 2.04 -1.37 -19.21
CA LYS A 293 1.64 -0.92 -20.56
C LYS A 293 2.77 -1.06 -21.57
N THR A 294 4.01 -0.72 -21.19
CA THR A 294 5.18 -0.80 -22.08
C THR A 294 5.57 -2.25 -22.38
N ASP A 295 5.58 -3.14 -21.39
CA ASP A 295 6.08 -4.52 -21.58
C ASP A 295 5.04 -5.49 -22.15
N VAL A 296 3.75 -5.30 -21.85
CA VAL A 296 2.69 -6.21 -22.30
C VAL A 296 2.20 -5.86 -23.70
N SER A 297 2.70 -4.75 -24.30
CA SER A 297 2.27 -4.21 -25.59
C SER A 297 0.76 -4.38 -25.72
N LEU A 298 0.00 -3.71 -24.85
CA LEU A 298 -1.47 -3.80 -24.82
C LEU A 298 -1.95 -3.62 -26.26
N THR A 299 -2.26 -4.75 -26.91
CA THR A 299 -2.65 -4.77 -28.31
C THR A 299 -3.83 -3.83 -28.37
N ASN A 300 -3.75 -2.81 -29.21
CA ASN A 300 -4.75 -1.76 -29.24
C ASN A 300 -6.10 -2.47 -29.34
N ASP A 301 -7.04 -2.24 -28.43
CA ASP A 301 -8.32 -2.97 -28.44
C ASP A 301 -9.00 -2.82 -29.83
N GLN A 302 -8.66 -1.74 -30.54
CA GLN A 302 -8.86 -1.51 -31.97
C GLN A 302 -8.41 -2.66 -32.87
N GLU A 303 -7.19 -3.18 -32.72
CA GLU A 303 -6.62 -4.24 -33.57
C GLU A 303 -7.29 -5.61 -33.31
N ILE A 304 -7.85 -5.80 -32.12
CA ILE A 304 -8.70 -6.95 -31.81
C ILE A 304 -10.09 -6.75 -32.40
N LEU A 305 -10.68 -5.56 -32.28
CA LEU A 305 -11.96 -5.22 -32.91
C LEU A 305 -11.87 -5.33 -34.44
N ASP A 306 -10.80 -4.84 -35.06
CA ASP A 306 -10.52 -4.90 -36.50
C ASP A 306 -10.28 -6.33 -36.99
N ARG A 307 -9.87 -7.26 -36.11
CA ARG A 307 -9.77 -8.70 -36.45
C ARG A 307 -11.12 -9.40 -36.44
N PHE A 308 -12.15 -8.80 -35.83
CA PHE A 308 -13.48 -9.38 -35.69
C PHE A 308 -14.58 -8.59 -36.43
N SER A 309 -14.24 -7.45 -37.05
CA SER A 309 -15.09 -6.69 -37.99
C SER A 309 -14.85 -7.12 -39.43
#